data_AF-A0A231NR22-F1
#
_entry.id   AF-A0A231NR22-F1
#
_cell.length_a   1.000
_cell.length_b   1.000
_cell.length_c   1.000
_cell.angle_alpha   90.00
_cell.angle_beta   90.00
_cell.angle_gamma   90.00
#
_symmetry.space_group_name_H-M   'P 1'
#
loop_
_entity.id
_entity.type
_entity.pdbx_description
1 polymer ?
#
loop_
_entity_poly.entity_id
_entity_poly.type
_entity_poly.pdbx_seq_one_letter_code
_entity_poly.pdbx_strand_id
1 'polypeptide(L)'
;MKTKNQTPTNNHDGQANFVVKTRLSVKLILMTVLILTAAIITLAILVINTGAKIIDQGSEADALEYVEEAANHIGQAIAGNLATLNEVARRESITSMDFATQAAALADSMERLGYQDIAVMDLNGHAKYLVDGGEFDSWGEFWYEEGF
;
A
#
# COMPACT_ATOMS: atom_id res chain seq x y z
N MET A 1 -16.59 -6.81 -108.48
CA MET A 1 -17.45 -8.01 -108.49
C MET A 1 -17.00 -8.92 -107.36
N LYS A 2 -17.95 -9.26 -106.45
CA LYS A 2 -17.89 -10.29 -105.37
C LYS A 2 -16.98 -10.01 -104.14
N THR A 3 -17.35 -10.21 -102.87
CA THR A 3 -18.62 -10.24 -102.09
C THR A 3 -18.23 -10.59 -100.63
N LYS A 4 -18.99 -10.05 -99.65
CA LYS A 4 -19.30 -10.63 -98.32
C LYS A 4 -18.14 -10.75 -97.29
N ASN A 5 -18.32 -10.65 -95.97
CA ASN A 5 -19.51 -10.69 -95.11
C ASN A 5 -19.16 -10.13 -93.71
N GLN A 6 -20.18 -9.68 -92.97
CA GLN A 6 -20.18 -9.19 -91.58
C GLN A 6 -19.97 -10.30 -90.53
N THR A 7 -19.22 -9.95 -89.45
CA THR A 7 -19.37 -10.14 -87.96
C THR A 7 -19.87 -11.52 -87.43
N PRO A 8 -19.50 -12.07 -86.21
CA PRO A 8 -19.34 -11.34 -84.94
C PRO A 8 -18.47 -11.95 -83.77
N THR A 9 -18.45 -11.21 -82.64
CA THR A 9 -18.16 -11.59 -81.23
C THR A 9 -16.71 -11.94 -80.82
N ASN A 10 -16.19 -11.74 -79.60
CA ASN A 10 -16.75 -11.70 -78.24
C ASN A 10 -15.83 -10.88 -77.29
N ASN A 11 -16.44 -10.27 -76.28
CA ASN A 11 -15.82 -9.66 -75.09
C ASN A 11 -14.83 -10.61 -74.40
N HIS A 12 -13.78 -10.07 -73.75
CA HIS A 12 -13.32 -10.55 -72.44
C HIS A 12 -12.66 -9.39 -71.69
N ASP A 13 -13.29 -9.02 -70.58
CA ASP A 13 -12.73 -8.18 -69.53
C ASP A 13 -11.40 -8.75 -69.04
N GLY A 14 -10.34 -7.96 -69.15
CA GLY A 14 -8.99 -8.29 -68.69
C GLY A 14 -8.49 -7.20 -67.75
N GLN A 15 -8.60 -7.49 -66.45
CA GLN A 15 -8.17 -6.70 -65.30
C GLN A 15 -7.04 -5.69 -65.57
N ALA A 16 -7.34 -4.41 -65.36
CA ALA A 16 -6.34 -3.36 -65.24
C ALA A 16 -5.55 -3.56 -63.93
N ASN A 17 -4.46 -4.31 -63.99
CA ASN A 17 -3.46 -4.33 -62.93
C ASN A 17 -2.85 -2.92 -62.85
N PHE A 18 -3.21 -2.14 -61.82
CA PHE A 18 -2.57 -0.86 -61.55
C PHE A 18 -1.15 -1.12 -61.03
N VAL A 19 -0.20 -1.24 -61.95
CA VAL A 19 1.22 -1.38 -61.62
C VAL A 19 1.75 -0.02 -61.15
N VAL A 20 1.83 0.17 -59.83
CA VAL A 20 2.48 1.34 -59.24
C VAL A 20 3.99 1.27 -59.55
N LYS A 21 4.44 2.03 -60.55
CA LYS A 21 5.86 2.16 -60.90
C LYS A 21 6.57 3.05 -59.87
N THR A 22 6.90 2.49 -58.71
CA THR A 22 7.58 3.20 -57.62
C THR A 22 9.07 3.39 -57.93
N ARG A 23 9.58 4.62 -57.78
CA ARG A 23 11.00 4.95 -57.94
C ARG A 23 11.82 4.27 -56.83
N LEU A 24 13.06 3.89 -57.13
CA LEU A 24 13.96 3.22 -56.19
C LEU A 24 14.12 3.98 -54.86
N SER A 25 14.16 5.32 -54.92
CA SER A 25 14.22 6.20 -53.75
C SER A 25 13.00 6.06 -52.82
N VAL A 26 11.81 5.78 -53.34
CA VAL A 26 10.60 5.57 -52.53
C VAL A 26 10.70 4.27 -51.74
N LYS A 27 11.29 3.22 -52.32
CA LYS A 27 11.52 1.94 -51.64
C LYS A 27 12.55 2.08 -50.51
N LEU A 28 13.62 2.85 -50.75
CA LEU A 28 14.65 3.11 -49.75
C LEU A 28 14.10 3.93 -48.57
N ILE A 29 13.34 4.99 -48.83
CA ILE A 29 12.69 5.79 -47.79
C ILE A 29 11.75 4.92 -46.96
N LEU A 30 10.93 4.09 -47.61
CA LEU A 30 10.00 3.20 -46.92
C LEU A 30 10.72 2.18 -46.04
N MET A 31 11.83 1.61 -46.50
CA MET A 31 12.66 0.70 -45.70
C MET A 31 13.26 1.40 -44.48
N THR A 32 13.80 2.61 -44.64
CA THR A 32 14.37 3.38 -43.53
C THR A 32 13.33 3.76 -42.48
N VAL A 33 12.13 4.15 -42.90
CA VAL A 33 11.02 4.46 -42.00
C VAL A 33 10.59 3.21 -41.23
N LEU A 34 10.49 2.06 -41.89
CA LEU A 34 10.14 0.81 -41.22
C LEU A 34 11.17 0.41 -40.15
N ILE A 35 12.46 0.54 -40.47
CA ILE A 35 13.54 0.23 -39.51
C ILE A 35 13.50 1.17 -38.31
N LEU A 36 13.30 2.47 -38.54
CA LEU A 36 13.19 3.46 -37.46
C LEU A 36 11.97 3.18 -36.58
N THR A 37 10.82 2.88 -37.18
CA THR A 37 9.61 2.52 -36.43
C THR A 37 9.84 1.27 -35.59
N ALA A 38 10.47 0.23 -36.16
CA ALA A 38 10.81 -0.97 -35.42
C ALA A 38 11.73 -0.67 -34.22
N ALA A 39 12.77 0.13 -34.41
CA ALA A 39 13.67 0.54 -33.34
C ALA A 39 12.95 1.29 -32.22
N ILE A 40 12.05 2.22 -32.57
CA ILE A 40 11.25 2.97 -31.59
C ILE A 40 10.34 2.03 -30.79
N ILE A 41 9.66 1.09 -31.45
CA ILE A 41 8.78 0.13 -30.79
C ILE A 41 9.58 -0.76 -29.82
N THR A 42 10.75 -1.26 -30.24
CA THR A 42 11.60 -2.09 -29.38
C THR A 42 12.06 -1.33 -28.14
N LEU A 43 12.48 -0.06 -28.30
CA LEU A 43 12.87 0.78 -27.17
C LEU A 43 11.70 1.09 -26.23
N ALA A 44 10.51 1.35 -26.78
CA ALA A 44 9.31 1.61 -25.99
C ALA A 44 8.94 0.39 -25.11
N ILE A 45 8.97 -0.82 -25.68
CA ILE A 45 8.71 -2.06 -24.93
C ILE A 45 9.74 -2.26 -23.82
N LEU A 46 11.02 -2.03 -24.11
CA LEU A 46 12.08 -2.15 -23.11
C LEU A 46 11.84 -1.20 -21.93
N VAL A 47 11.58 0.08 -22.22
CA VAL A 47 11.34 1.11 -21.21
C VAL A 47 10.13 0.79 -20.34
N ILE A 48 9.02 0.34 -20.93
CA ILE A 48 7.81 -0.02 -20.17
C ILE A 48 8.11 -1.19 -19.22
N ASN A 49 8.77 -2.24 -19.71
CA ASN A 49 9.05 -3.43 -18.91
C ASN A 49 10.05 -3.16 -17.77
N THR A 50 11.08 -2.34 -18.00
CA THR A 50 12.04 -1.98 -16.94
C THR A 50 11.48 -0.93 -15.99
N GLY A 51 10.74 0.05 -16.51
CA GLY A 51 10.15 1.13 -15.73
C GLY A 51 9.11 0.61 -14.76
N ALA A 52 8.20 -0.25 -15.21
CA ALA A 52 7.18 -0.87 -14.35
C ALA A 52 7.82 -1.65 -13.19
N LYS A 53 8.85 -2.46 -13.47
CA LYS A 53 9.55 -3.22 -12.43
C LYS A 53 10.26 -2.34 -11.40
N ILE A 54 10.92 -1.27 -11.84
CA ILE A 54 11.63 -0.36 -10.93
C ILE A 54 10.63 0.44 -10.08
N ILE A 55 9.50 0.86 -10.66
CA ILE A 55 8.44 1.57 -9.93
C ILE A 55 7.81 0.65 -8.88
N ASP A 56 7.50 -0.61 -9.23
CA ASP A 56 6.91 -1.56 -8.28
C ASP A 56 7.88 -1.88 -7.14
N GLN A 57 9.16 -2.14 -7.46
CA GLN A 57 10.19 -2.44 -6.45
C GLN A 57 10.49 -1.23 -5.55
N GLY A 58 10.56 -0.03 -6.12
CA GLY A 58 10.73 1.20 -5.34
C GLY A 58 9.53 1.45 -4.43
N SER A 59 8.30 1.29 -4.95
CA SER A 59 7.09 1.48 -4.16
C SER A 59 6.95 0.46 -3.03
N GLU A 60 7.36 -0.79 -3.24
CA GLU A 60 7.34 -1.81 -2.20
C GLU A 60 8.39 -1.53 -1.12
N ALA A 61 9.61 -1.17 -1.52
CA ALA A 61 10.67 -0.82 -0.58
C ALA A 61 10.31 0.40 0.27
N ASP A 62 9.81 1.46 -0.36
CA ASP A 62 9.36 2.67 0.35
C ASP A 62 8.23 2.32 1.33
N ALA A 63 7.24 1.53 0.90
CA ALA A 63 6.14 1.11 1.77
C ALA A 63 6.62 0.28 2.98
N LEU A 64 7.58 -0.62 2.78
CA LEU A 64 8.18 -1.41 3.85
C LEU A 64 8.96 -0.53 4.83
N GLU A 65 9.75 0.42 4.33
CA GLU A 65 10.49 1.39 5.15
C GLU A 65 9.53 2.25 6.00
N TYR A 66 8.44 2.73 5.41
CA TYR A 66 7.40 3.46 6.16
C TYR A 66 6.76 2.61 7.25
N VAL A 67 6.48 1.33 6.98
CA VAL A 67 5.89 0.42 7.97
C VAL A 67 6.89 0.13 9.09
N GLU A 68 8.17 -0.09 8.78
CA GLU A 68 9.22 -0.34 9.76
C GLU A 68 9.44 0.88 10.66
N GLU A 69 9.54 2.08 10.08
CA GLU A 69 9.70 3.32 10.83
C GLU A 69 8.47 3.61 11.70
N ALA A 70 7.26 3.39 11.17
CA ALA A 70 6.03 3.53 11.94
C ALA A 70 5.98 2.53 13.11
N ALA A 71 6.35 1.27 12.88
CA ALA A 71 6.40 0.24 13.92
C ALA A 71 7.43 0.60 15.00
N ASN A 72 8.61 1.07 14.61
CA ASN A 72 9.65 1.54 15.54
C ASN A 72 9.18 2.72 16.37
N HIS A 73 8.57 3.72 15.74
CA HIS A 73 8.06 4.90 16.42
C HIS A 73 6.94 4.55 17.42
N ILE A 74 5.98 3.71 17.00
CA ILE A 74 4.92 3.22 17.89
C ILE A 74 5.51 2.39 19.03
N GLY A 75 6.46 1.49 18.74
CA GLY A 75 7.12 0.67 19.75
C GLY A 75 7.86 1.50 20.80
N GLN A 76 8.58 2.55 20.38
CA GLN A 76 9.25 3.49 21.28
C GLN A 76 8.25 4.26 22.15
N ALA A 77 7.14 4.72 21.57
CA ALA A 77 6.09 5.40 22.32
C ALA A 77 5.46 4.47 23.38
N ILE A 78 5.15 3.23 23.02
CA ILE A 78 4.63 2.21 23.95
C ILE A 78 5.63 1.93 25.07
N ALA A 79 6.91 1.72 24.73
CA ALA A 79 7.94 1.44 25.72
C ALA A 79 8.12 2.60 26.72
N GLY A 80 8.11 3.84 26.24
CA GLY A 80 8.19 5.03 27.10
C GLY A 80 6.97 5.18 28.02
N ASN A 81 5.77 4.94 27.49
CA ASN A 81 4.53 4.96 28.27
C ASN A 81 4.53 3.87 29.34
N LEU A 82 4.97 2.64 29.00
CA LEU A 82 5.05 1.54 29.95
C LEU A 82 6.08 1.80 31.06
N ALA A 83 7.24 2.38 30.73
CA ALA A 83 8.23 2.79 31.72
C ALA A 83 7.65 3.82 32.70
N THR A 84 6.85 4.76 32.18
CA THR A 84 6.17 5.78 32.99
C THR A 84 5.09 5.16 33.88
N LEU A 85 4.26 4.26 33.35
CA LEU A 85 3.26 3.53 34.15
C LEU A 85 3.90 2.69 35.25
N ASN A 86 5.01 1.99 34.96
CA ASN A 86 5.74 1.22 35.97
C ASN A 86 6.29 2.11 37.09
N GLU A 87 6.75 3.32 36.76
CA GLU A 87 7.17 4.29 37.78
C GLU A 87 5.98 4.79 38.63
N VAL A 88 4.86 5.11 37.99
CA VAL A 88 3.63 5.51 38.70
C VAL A 88 3.13 4.40 39.62
N ALA A 89 3.11 3.16 39.15
CA ALA A 89 2.65 1.99 39.90
C ALA A 89 3.50 1.69 41.15
N ARG A 90 4.77 2.12 41.17
CA ARG A 90 5.70 1.90 42.30
C ARG A 90 5.63 2.97 43.38
N ARG A 91 4.87 4.05 43.18
CA ARG A 91 4.71 5.11 44.19
C ARG A 91 3.99 4.57 45.42
N GLU A 92 4.43 4.99 46.61
CA GLU A 92 3.85 4.52 47.88
C GLU A 92 2.33 4.73 47.97
N SER A 93 1.84 5.85 47.41
CA SER A 93 0.41 6.17 47.32
C SER A 93 -0.39 5.17 46.47
N ILE A 94 0.26 4.52 45.50
CA ILE A 94 -0.35 3.51 44.63
C ILE A 94 -0.26 2.11 45.25
N THR A 95 0.81 1.82 45.99
CA THR A 95 0.97 0.53 46.69
C THR A 95 0.18 0.43 47.99
N SER A 96 -0.52 1.49 48.41
CA SER A 96 -1.23 1.60 49.70
C SER A 96 -2.43 0.65 49.86
N MET A 97 -2.92 0.05 48.78
CA MET A 97 -4.17 -0.73 48.70
C MET A 97 -5.43 0.04 49.17
N ASP A 98 -5.36 1.36 49.28
CA ASP A 98 -6.51 2.21 49.57
C ASP A 98 -6.98 2.90 48.28
N PHE A 99 -8.15 2.52 47.79
CA PHE A 99 -8.68 3.01 46.51
C PHE A 99 -8.81 4.54 46.49
N ALA A 100 -9.23 5.17 47.59
CA ALA A 100 -9.39 6.62 47.65
C ALA A 100 -8.04 7.34 47.48
N THR A 101 -7.00 6.87 48.18
CA THR A 101 -5.62 7.36 48.06
C THR A 101 -5.05 7.10 46.66
N GLN A 102 -5.28 5.91 46.10
CA GLN A 102 -4.82 5.52 44.77
C GLN A 102 -5.48 6.38 43.67
N ALA A 103 -6.79 6.54 43.72
CA ALA A 103 -7.55 7.36 42.78
C ALA A 103 -7.12 8.82 42.81
N ALA A 104 -6.93 9.40 44.00
CA ALA A 104 -6.45 10.77 44.15
C ALA A 104 -5.02 10.95 43.59
N ALA A 105 -4.14 9.96 43.76
CA ALA A 105 -2.77 10.02 43.25
C ALA A 105 -2.68 9.79 41.72
N LEU A 106 -3.61 9.02 41.16
CA LEU A 106 -3.66 8.70 39.73
C LEU A 106 -4.36 9.78 38.91
N ALA A 107 -5.32 10.53 39.47
CA ALA A 107 -6.05 11.57 38.75
C ALA A 107 -5.12 12.58 38.06
N ASP A 108 -4.11 13.08 38.79
CA ASP A 108 -3.08 13.98 38.25
C ASP A 108 -2.20 13.30 37.18
N SER A 109 -1.93 12.00 37.33
CA SER A 109 -1.13 11.25 36.36
C SER A 109 -1.91 10.94 35.09
N MET A 110 -3.21 10.70 35.18
CA MET A 110 -4.08 10.46 34.02
C MET A 110 -4.18 11.69 33.12
N GLU A 111 -4.45 12.87 33.70
CA GLU A 111 -4.55 14.13 32.95
C GLU A 111 -3.22 14.45 32.25
N ARG A 112 -2.09 14.27 32.95
CA ARG A 112 -0.76 14.54 32.39
C ARG A 112 -0.35 13.54 31.30
N LEU A 113 -0.74 12.28 31.42
CA LEU A 113 -0.34 11.21 30.50
C LEU A 113 -1.35 10.97 29.37
N GLY A 114 -2.51 11.62 29.41
CA GLY A 114 -3.54 11.54 28.37
C GLY A 114 -4.25 10.19 28.30
N TYR A 115 -4.28 9.41 29.39
CA TYR A 115 -5.02 8.16 29.44
C TYR A 115 -6.53 8.40 29.48
N GLN A 116 -7.28 7.60 28.72
CA GLN A 116 -8.74 7.69 28.65
C GLN A 116 -9.40 7.28 29.97
N ASP A 117 -8.94 6.18 30.57
CA ASP A 117 -9.29 5.74 31.92
C ASP A 117 -8.14 4.85 32.46
N ILE A 118 -8.04 4.73 33.78
CA ILE A 118 -7.17 3.77 34.46
C ILE A 118 -8.03 2.99 35.44
N ALA A 119 -7.84 1.68 35.49
CA ALA A 119 -8.42 0.84 36.52
C ALA A 119 -7.37 0.49 37.58
N VAL A 120 -7.79 0.52 38.85
CA VAL A 120 -7.00 -0.01 39.96
C VAL A 120 -7.59 -1.36 40.37
N MET A 121 -6.73 -2.35 40.50
CA MET A 121 -7.11 -3.73 40.77
C MET A 121 -6.59 -4.18 42.14
N ASP A 122 -7.42 -4.93 42.85
CA ASP A 122 -7.03 -5.59 44.10
C ASP A 122 -6.32 -6.94 43.85
N LEU A 123 -5.86 -7.58 44.93
CA LEU A 123 -5.20 -8.89 44.84
C LEU A 123 -6.14 -10.06 44.51
N ASN A 124 -7.45 -9.81 44.50
CA ASN A 124 -8.47 -10.78 44.12
C ASN A 124 -8.87 -10.61 42.65
N GLY A 125 -8.23 -9.71 41.89
CA GLY A 125 -8.59 -9.46 40.50
C GLY A 125 -9.84 -8.60 40.31
N HIS A 126 -10.37 -8.00 41.37
CA HIS A 126 -11.45 -7.03 41.28
C HIS A 126 -10.87 -5.66 40.93
N ALA A 127 -11.31 -5.10 39.81
CA ALA A 127 -10.84 -3.82 39.29
C ALA A 127 -11.93 -2.77 39.29
N LYS A 128 -11.53 -1.52 39.53
CA LYS A 128 -12.40 -0.36 39.54
C LYS A 128 -11.80 0.78 38.71
N TYR A 129 -12.59 1.29 37.77
CA TYR A 129 -12.23 2.43 36.94
C TYR A 129 -12.26 3.74 37.72
N LEU A 130 -11.38 4.67 37.34
CA LEU A 130 -11.24 5.96 38.00
C LEU A 130 -12.26 6.98 37.51
N VAL A 131 -12.60 6.97 36.23
CA VAL A 131 -13.51 7.97 35.62
C VAL A 131 -14.95 7.50 35.62
N ASP A 132 -15.23 6.33 35.04
CA ASP A 132 -16.61 5.82 34.93
C ASP A 132 -17.09 5.17 36.25
N GLY A 133 -16.15 4.81 37.13
CA GLY A 133 -16.44 4.13 38.39
C GLY A 133 -16.96 2.69 38.23
N GLY A 134 -17.02 2.20 36.99
CA GLY A 134 -17.37 0.81 36.66
C GLY A 134 -16.42 -0.18 37.32
N GLU A 135 -16.95 -1.33 37.68
CA GLU A 135 -16.21 -2.41 38.33
C GLU A 135 -16.26 -3.66 37.46
N PHE A 136 -15.18 -4.43 37.45
CA PHE A 136 -15.09 -5.66 36.68
C PHE A 136 -14.07 -6.63 37.28
N ASP A 137 -14.21 -7.91 36.94
CA ASP A 137 -13.31 -8.98 37.39
C ASP A 137 -12.40 -9.38 36.23
N SER A 138 -11.09 -9.43 36.47
CA SER A 138 -10.09 -9.72 35.44
C SER A 138 -9.79 -11.21 35.24
N TRP A 139 -10.40 -12.09 36.04
CA TRP A 139 -10.18 -13.53 35.93
C TRP A 139 -10.64 -14.08 34.57
N GLY A 140 -9.71 -14.71 33.84
CA GLY A 140 -9.94 -15.26 32.51
C GLY A 140 -9.72 -14.29 31.36
N GLU A 141 -9.33 -13.04 31.66
CA GLU A 141 -8.99 -12.04 30.64
C GLU A 141 -7.54 -12.20 30.18
N PHE A 142 -7.32 -12.28 28.86
CA PHE A 142 -5.99 -12.60 28.30
C PHE A 142 -4.91 -11.59 28.72
N TRP A 143 -5.27 -10.31 28.81
CA TRP A 143 -4.35 -9.23 29.19
C TRP A 143 -4.00 -9.27 30.69
N TYR A 144 -4.78 -9.98 31.51
CA TYR A 144 -4.48 -10.22 32.93
C TYR A 144 -3.63 -11.47 33.10
N GLU A 145 -3.93 -12.55 32.37
CA GLU A 145 -3.17 -13.80 32.43
C GLU A 145 -1.74 -13.67 31.86
N GLU A 146 -1.52 -12.82 30.86
CA GLU A 146 -0.18 -12.57 30.29
C GLU A 146 0.67 -11.60 31.12
N GLY A 147 0.09 -10.92 32.11
CA GLY A 147 0.74 -9.89 32.92
C GLY A 147 1.45 -10.39 34.19
N PHE A 148 1.27 -11.68 34.53
CA PHE A 148 1.82 -12.35 35.73
C PHE A 148 2.45 -13.70 35.38
#